data_AF-A0A669QLX1-F1
#
_entry.id   AF-A0A669QLX1-F1
#
_cell.length_a   1.000
_cell.length_b   1.000
_cell.length_c   1.000
_cell.angle_alpha   90.00
_cell.angle_beta   90.00
_cell.angle_gamma   90.00
#
_symmetry.space_group_name_H-M   'P 1'
#
loop_
_entity.id
_entity.type
_entity.pdbx_description
1 polymer ?
#
loop_
_entity_poly.entity_id
_entity_poly.type
_entity_poly.pdbx_seq_one_letter_code
_entity_poly.pdbx_strand_id
1 'polypeptide(L)'
;MHVFHKGNMNEHMEENEKNSSTAQKTSAEESVCPAADKTTAEQLQKVKKELKHLVFQNPGPQVANFNPETREQRKKARMSQTKQDCFNKPKTLNKYDRHGRLLGSNIDLCDCLDKNCLGCFYPCPKCNSNKCGPECRCNRKWVYDTIETEDGNVINAFPFHTDP
;
A
#
# COMPACT_ATOMS: atom_id res chain seq x y z
N MET A 1 19.97 5.31 26.10
CA MET A 1 20.01 6.77 25.85
C MET A 1 18.82 7.14 24.99
N HIS A 2 17.85 7.85 25.55
CA HIS A 2 16.74 8.47 24.81
C HIS A 2 17.14 9.90 24.49
N VAL A 3 17.02 10.33 23.23
CA VAL A 3 17.24 11.72 22.85
C VAL A 3 15.93 12.29 22.32
N PHE A 4 15.28 13.11 23.14
CA PHE A 4 14.18 13.99 22.76
C PHE A 4 14.73 15.14 21.93
N HIS A 5 14.08 15.48 20.83
CA HIS A 5 14.22 16.81 20.23
C HIS A 5 12.93 17.59 20.47
N LYS A 6 13.03 18.56 21.39
CA LYS A 6 12.13 19.71 21.49
C LYS A 6 12.55 20.72 20.43
N GLY A 7 11.58 21.25 19.70
CA GLY A 7 11.73 22.44 18.87
C GLY A 7 10.38 23.13 18.81
N ASN A 8 10.21 24.17 19.63
CA ASN A 8 8.99 24.92 19.84
C ASN A 8 8.86 26.06 18.81
N MET A 9 7.62 26.50 18.61
CA MET A 9 7.17 27.48 17.64
C MET A 9 7.69 28.90 17.88
N ASN A 10 7.86 29.65 16.79
CA ASN A 10 7.69 31.11 16.62
C ASN A 10 7.88 31.39 15.11
N GLU A 11 7.28 32.36 14.43
CA GLU A 11 6.33 33.43 14.70
C GLU A 11 5.93 33.90 13.29
N HIS A 12 4.64 34.15 13.03
CA HIS A 12 4.20 34.76 11.78
C HIS A 12 3.92 36.23 12.07
N MET A 13 4.63 37.14 11.41
CA MET A 13 4.27 38.55 11.38
C MET A 13 4.46 39.06 9.96
N GLU A 14 3.38 39.51 9.35
CA GLU A 14 3.42 40.59 8.36
C GLU A 14 2.05 41.30 8.36
N GLU A 15 2.13 42.62 8.54
CA GLU A 15 1.06 43.60 8.58
C GLU A 15 0.55 43.91 7.15
N ASN A 16 -0.68 44.39 7.00
CA ASN A 16 -0.98 45.83 6.93
C ASN A 16 -2.39 46.14 6.35
N GLU A 17 -3.05 47.06 7.04
CA GLU A 17 -4.15 48.01 6.74
C GLU A 17 -4.81 48.06 5.35
N LYS A 18 -6.14 48.32 5.29
CA LYS A 18 -6.75 49.68 5.27
C LYS A 18 -8.26 49.66 4.85
N ASN A 19 -9.10 50.18 5.75
CA ASN A 19 -10.14 51.22 5.55
C ASN A 19 -11.59 50.93 5.09
N SER A 20 -12.47 51.72 5.75
CA SER A 20 -13.72 52.38 5.28
C SER A 20 -15.02 51.57 5.36
N SER A 21 -15.79 51.66 6.46
CA SER A 21 -16.86 52.65 6.76
C SER A 21 -18.05 52.66 5.79
N THR A 22 -19.26 52.38 6.29
CA THR A 22 -20.49 53.16 6.05
C THR A 22 -21.58 52.71 7.02
N ALA A 23 -22.07 53.66 7.80
CA ALA A 23 -23.20 53.53 8.70
C ALA A 23 -24.51 53.62 7.94
N GLN A 24 -25.54 52.85 8.33
CA GLN A 24 -26.91 53.33 8.27
C GLN A 24 -27.67 52.96 9.54
N LYS A 25 -28.07 54.02 10.21
CA LYS A 25 -28.88 54.13 11.43
C LYS A 25 -30.34 54.22 10.97
N THR A 26 -31.24 53.45 11.55
CA THR A 26 -32.65 53.87 11.67
C THR A 26 -33.12 53.61 13.10
N SER A 27 -33.74 54.65 13.65
CA SER A 27 -34.23 54.79 15.01
C SER A 27 -35.70 54.39 15.07
N ALA A 28 -36.08 53.69 16.13
CA ALA A 28 -37.38 53.86 16.77
C ALA A 28 -37.20 53.64 18.29
N GLU A 29 -37.41 54.75 19.00
CA GLU A 29 -37.36 55.02 20.43
C GLU A 29 -38.74 54.64 21.01
N GLU A 30 -39.02 54.30 22.27
CA GLU A 30 -38.32 54.05 23.52
C GLU A 30 -39.41 53.42 24.42
N SER A 31 -39.06 52.46 25.29
CA SER A 31 -39.73 52.31 26.59
C SER A 31 -38.82 51.53 27.53
N VAL A 32 -38.17 52.26 28.43
CA VAL A 32 -37.37 51.74 29.53
C VAL A 32 -38.29 51.36 30.70
N CYS A 33 -38.02 50.22 31.35
CA CYS A 33 -37.77 50.17 32.81
C CYS A 33 -37.08 48.85 33.21
N PRO A 34 -36.23 48.87 34.26
CA PRO A 34 -35.15 47.91 34.46
C PRO A 34 -35.57 46.79 35.42
N ALA A 35 -35.36 45.54 35.03
CA ALA A 35 -35.44 44.41 35.97
C ALA A 35 -34.11 43.66 35.91
N ALA A 36 -33.37 43.74 37.01
CA ALA A 36 -32.08 43.10 37.21
C ALA A 36 -32.12 41.63 36.76
N ASP A 37 -31.30 41.35 35.76
CA ASP A 37 -31.13 40.07 35.10
C ASP A 37 -30.50 39.07 36.10
N LYS A 38 -31.36 38.42 36.89
CA LYS A 38 -30.97 37.24 37.66
C LYS A 38 -31.22 36.00 36.81
N THR A 39 -30.60 35.95 35.64
CA THR A 39 -30.40 34.68 34.93
C THR A 39 -29.61 33.78 35.86
N THR A 40 -30.30 32.81 36.50
CA THR A 40 -29.62 31.84 37.35
C THR A 40 -28.59 31.09 36.50
N ALA A 41 -27.46 30.70 37.11
CA ALA A 41 -26.40 30.00 36.41
C ALA A 41 -26.91 28.76 35.64
N GLU A 42 -27.96 28.13 36.16
CA GLU A 42 -28.67 27.00 35.55
C GLU A 42 -29.40 27.38 34.26
N GLN A 43 -30.07 28.53 34.21
CA GLN A 43 -30.72 29.03 33.00
C GLN A 43 -29.69 29.40 31.94
N LEU A 44 -28.60 30.05 32.33
CA LEU A 44 -27.51 30.37 31.40
C LEU A 44 -26.85 29.09 30.84
N GLN A 45 -26.70 28.06 31.66
CA GLN A 45 -26.22 26.75 31.21
C GLN A 45 -27.20 26.05 30.28
N LYS A 46 -28.51 26.14 30.54
CA LYS A 46 -29.56 25.57 29.68
C LYS A 46 -29.57 26.26 28.31
N VAL A 47 -29.54 27.59 28.29
CA VAL A 47 -29.45 28.38 27.05
C VAL A 47 -28.17 28.06 26.29
N LYS A 48 -27.01 27.95 26.95
CA LYS A 48 -25.75 27.54 26.31
C LYS A 48 -25.83 26.14 25.69
N LYS A 49 -26.48 25.19 26.36
CA LYS A 49 -26.70 23.83 25.83
C LYS A 49 -27.59 23.88 24.59
N GLU A 50 -28.71 24.59 24.66
CA GLU A 50 -29.62 24.75 23.52
C GLU A 50 -28.92 25.42 22.33
N LEU A 51 -28.19 26.53 22.57
CA LEU A 51 -27.41 27.21 21.54
C LEU A 51 -26.44 26.25 20.83
N LYS A 52 -25.77 25.37 21.60
CA LYS A 52 -24.81 24.38 21.07
C LYS A 52 -25.47 23.34 20.15
N HIS A 53 -26.74 23.00 20.39
CA HIS A 53 -27.50 22.10 19.51
C HIS A 53 -28.08 22.83 18.28
N LEU A 54 -28.25 24.15 18.35
CA LEU A 54 -28.63 24.99 17.22
C LEU A 54 -27.42 25.39 16.34
N VAL A 55 -26.19 25.25 16.84
CA VAL A 55 -24.99 25.43 16.01
C VAL A 55 -24.96 24.33 14.96
N PHE A 56 -25.41 24.68 13.76
CA PHE A 56 -25.07 23.94 12.56
C PHE A 56 -23.55 23.99 12.40
N GLN A 57 -22.86 22.89 12.72
CA GLN A 57 -21.48 22.70 12.27
C GLN A 57 -21.55 22.52 10.77
N ASN A 58 -21.59 23.63 10.03
CA ASN A 58 -21.37 23.63 8.60
C ASN A 58 -19.98 23.02 8.43
N PRO A 59 -19.87 21.77 7.95
CA PRO A 59 -18.58 21.20 7.69
C PRO A 59 -18.11 21.92 6.43
N GLY A 60 -17.53 23.10 6.63
CA GLY A 60 -17.11 24.00 5.56
C GLY A 60 -16.43 23.20 4.47
N PRO A 61 -16.62 23.61 3.21
CA PRO A 61 -16.89 22.72 2.10
C PRO A 61 -15.95 21.52 2.21
N GLN A 62 -16.46 20.33 2.46
CA GLN A 62 -15.63 19.13 2.55
C GLN A 62 -14.96 18.80 1.18
N VAL A 63 -15.22 19.66 0.20
CA VAL A 63 -14.68 19.79 -1.15
C VAL A 63 -13.85 21.07 -1.38
N ALA A 64 -13.64 21.94 -0.38
CA ALA A 64 -12.94 23.23 -0.53
C ALA A 64 -11.51 23.03 -1.00
N ASN A 65 -10.90 21.93 -0.58
CA ASN A 65 -9.56 21.52 -0.94
C ASN A 65 -9.57 20.36 -1.96
N PHE A 66 -10.71 20.09 -2.60
CA PHE A 66 -10.81 19.08 -3.64
C PHE A 66 -10.13 19.60 -4.90
N ASN A 67 -8.83 19.33 -5.01
CA ASN A 67 -8.07 19.62 -6.20
C ASN A 67 -7.98 18.35 -7.08
N PRO A 68 -8.76 18.27 -8.18
CA PRO A 68 -8.73 17.12 -9.08
C PRO A 68 -7.37 16.90 -9.73
N GLU A 69 -6.59 17.96 -9.97
CA GLU A 69 -5.24 17.85 -10.54
C GLU A 69 -4.28 17.17 -9.55
N THR A 70 -4.34 17.54 -8.26
CA THR A 70 -3.49 16.90 -7.23
C THR A 70 -3.81 15.41 -7.10
N ARG A 71 -5.07 15.02 -7.27
CA ARG A 71 -5.50 13.61 -7.27
C ARG A 71 -4.96 12.86 -8.49
N GLU A 72 -5.04 13.45 -9.68
CA GLU A 72 -4.49 12.86 -10.90
C GLU A 72 -2.96 12.74 -10.86
N GLN A 73 -2.26 13.76 -10.34
CA GLN A 73 -0.82 13.71 -10.13
C GLN A 73 -0.41 12.59 -9.16
N ARG A 74 -1.10 12.45 -8.02
CA ARG A 74 -0.86 11.35 -7.06
C ARG A 74 -1.12 9.98 -7.68
N LYS A 75 -2.15 9.85 -8.52
CA LYS A 75 -2.44 8.62 -9.26
C LYS A 75 -1.31 8.29 -10.25
N LYS A 76 -0.85 9.27 -11.03
CA LYS A 76 0.28 9.12 -11.97
C LYS A 76 1.57 8.72 -11.24
N ALA A 77 1.91 9.39 -10.13
CA ALA A 77 3.09 9.08 -9.32
C ALA A 77 3.05 7.66 -8.72
N ARG A 78 1.88 7.21 -8.24
CA ARG A 78 1.71 5.83 -7.78
C ARG A 78 1.88 4.82 -8.91
N MET A 79 1.29 5.10 -10.08
CA MET A 79 1.44 4.22 -11.25
C MET A 79 2.88 4.14 -11.76
N SER A 80 3.65 5.23 -11.70
CA SER A 80 5.07 5.22 -12.08
C SER A 80 5.94 4.43 -11.08
N GLN A 81 5.67 4.54 -9.77
CA GLN A 81 6.35 3.75 -8.74
C GLN A 81 6.08 2.25 -8.92
N THR A 82 4.82 1.85 -9.12
CA THR A 82 4.47 0.44 -9.38
C THR A 82 5.10 -0.10 -10.65
N LYS A 83 5.22 0.71 -11.71
CA LYS A 83 5.95 0.33 -12.92
C LYS A 83 7.43 0.08 -12.58
N GLN A 84 8.12 1.00 -11.92
CA GLN A 84 9.52 0.80 -11.55
C GLN A 84 9.74 -0.43 -10.66
N ASP A 85 8.88 -0.69 -9.69
CA ASP A 85 9.02 -1.85 -8.79
C ASP A 85 8.76 -3.20 -9.46
N CYS A 86 7.98 -3.24 -10.55
CA CYS A 86 7.67 -4.48 -11.27
C CYS A 86 8.69 -4.84 -12.36
N PHE A 87 9.46 -3.85 -12.84
CA PHE A 87 10.51 -4.03 -13.86
C PHE A 87 11.90 -4.26 -13.26
N ASN A 88 12.19 -3.72 -12.06
CA ASN A 88 13.53 -3.82 -11.45
C ASN A 88 13.72 -5.06 -10.56
N LYS A 89 12.67 -5.81 -10.25
CA LYS A 89 12.83 -7.10 -9.55
C LYS A 89 13.29 -8.14 -10.56
N PRO A 90 14.42 -8.83 -10.35
CA PRO A 90 14.77 -9.99 -11.15
C PRO A 90 13.63 -10.99 -10.98
N LYS A 91 12.77 -11.10 -12.00
CA LYS A 91 11.75 -12.15 -12.02
C LYS A 91 12.55 -13.44 -12.07
N THR A 92 12.50 -14.22 -10.98
CA THR A 92 13.01 -15.58 -10.98
C THR A 92 12.34 -16.32 -12.12
N LEU A 93 13.07 -16.45 -13.23
CA LEU A 93 12.56 -17.04 -14.45
C LEU A 93 12.31 -18.50 -14.14
N ASN A 94 11.17 -19.02 -14.61
CA ASN A 94 10.91 -20.44 -14.50
C ASN A 94 12.06 -21.20 -15.18
N LYS A 95 12.47 -22.31 -14.59
CA LYS A 95 13.42 -23.25 -15.18
C LYS A 95 12.70 -24.28 -16.04
N TYR A 96 11.43 -24.53 -15.76
CA TYR A 96 10.59 -25.45 -16.50
C TYR A 96 9.38 -24.76 -17.17
N ASP A 97 8.96 -25.28 -18.31
CA ASP A 97 7.77 -24.85 -19.05
C ASP A 97 6.47 -25.40 -18.41
N ARG A 98 5.32 -25.07 -19.00
CA ARG A 98 4.01 -25.55 -18.56
C ARG A 98 3.83 -27.08 -18.63
N HIS A 99 4.67 -27.77 -19.39
CA HIS A 99 4.66 -29.23 -19.57
C HIS A 99 5.71 -29.93 -18.70
N GLY A 100 6.52 -29.18 -17.93
CA GLY A 100 7.57 -29.74 -17.09
C GLY A 100 8.87 -30.05 -17.85
N ARG A 101 9.13 -29.38 -18.99
CA ARG A 101 10.38 -29.46 -19.75
C ARG A 101 11.28 -28.27 -19.46
N LEU A 102 12.59 -28.46 -19.47
CA LEU A 102 13.54 -27.38 -19.20
C LEU A 102 13.47 -26.27 -20.24
N LEU A 103 13.41 -25.03 -19.75
CA LEU A 103 13.50 -23.82 -20.56
C LEU A 103 14.97 -23.61 -20.95
N GLY A 104 15.22 -23.29 -22.23
CA GLY A 104 16.56 -23.14 -22.81
C GLY A 104 16.98 -24.34 -23.66
N SER A 105 16.86 -25.57 -23.14
CA SER A 105 17.20 -26.79 -23.88
C SER A 105 15.99 -27.56 -24.41
N ASN A 106 14.77 -27.25 -23.96
CA ASN A 106 13.52 -27.95 -24.28
C ASN A 106 13.52 -29.46 -23.97
N ILE A 107 14.46 -29.92 -23.12
CA ILE A 107 14.61 -31.34 -22.75
C ILE A 107 13.73 -31.66 -21.53
N ASP A 108 13.04 -32.81 -21.57
CA ASP A 108 12.25 -33.33 -20.46
C ASP A 108 13.15 -34.04 -19.41
N LEU A 109 14.01 -33.26 -18.74
CA LEU A 109 14.91 -33.80 -17.71
C LEU A 109 14.13 -34.06 -16.41
N CYS A 110 14.21 -35.29 -15.92
CA CYS A 110 13.61 -35.70 -14.66
C CYS A 110 14.35 -35.10 -13.46
N ASP A 111 13.73 -35.05 -12.28
CA ASP A 111 14.39 -34.57 -11.06
C ASP A 111 15.53 -35.47 -10.60
N CYS A 112 15.50 -36.75 -10.99
CA CYS A 112 16.64 -37.65 -10.80
C CYS A 112 17.81 -37.37 -11.76
N LEU A 113 17.73 -36.30 -12.57
CA LEU A 113 18.74 -35.89 -13.55
C LEU A 113 19.01 -36.91 -14.66
N ASP A 114 18.14 -37.91 -14.82
CA ASP A 114 18.16 -38.86 -15.93
C ASP A 114 17.09 -38.53 -16.98
N LYS A 115 17.52 -38.45 -18.25
CA LYS A 115 16.65 -38.22 -19.41
C LYS A 115 15.80 -39.44 -19.74
N ASN A 116 16.33 -40.64 -19.49
CA ASN A 116 15.70 -41.92 -19.78
C ASN A 116 14.89 -42.47 -18.60
N CYS A 117 14.69 -41.65 -17.55
CA CYS A 117 13.91 -42.04 -16.39
C CYS A 117 12.50 -42.50 -16.80
N LEU A 118 12.18 -43.75 -16.45
CA LEU A 118 10.88 -44.39 -16.66
C LEU A 118 9.76 -43.76 -15.81
N GLY A 119 10.13 -43.04 -14.75
CA GLY A 119 9.22 -42.40 -13.80
C GLY A 119 9.00 -43.20 -12.53
N CYS A 120 8.33 -42.57 -11.57
CA CYS A 120 7.90 -43.15 -10.30
C CYS A 120 6.50 -43.79 -10.44
N PHE A 121 6.17 -44.66 -9.48
CA PHE A 121 4.85 -45.30 -9.41
C PHE A 121 3.71 -44.31 -9.11
N TYR A 122 4.00 -43.20 -8.43
CA TYR A 122 3.01 -42.20 -8.05
C TYR A 122 3.05 -41.01 -9.03
N PRO A 123 2.03 -40.86 -9.91
CA PRO A 123 1.97 -39.74 -10.84
C PRO A 123 1.77 -38.41 -10.10
N CYS A 124 2.27 -37.33 -10.71
CA CYS A 124 2.07 -35.99 -10.18
C CYS A 124 0.57 -35.67 -10.10
N PRO A 125 0.04 -35.24 -8.94
CA PRO A 125 -1.39 -34.94 -8.78
C PRO A 125 -1.85 -33.69 -9.54
N LYS A 126 -0.92 -32.86 -10.05
CA LYS A 126 -1.24 -31.63 -10.78
C LYS A 126 -1.27 -31.80 -12.30
N CYS A 127 -0.41 -32.65 -12.84
CA CYS A 127 -0.22 -32.79 -14.31
C CYS A 127 -0.15 -34.24 -14.79
N ASN A 128 -0.30 -35.21 -13.91
CA ASN A 128 -0.29 -36.65 -14.18
C ASN A 128 1.02 -37.17 -14.82
N SER A 129 2.10 -36.38 -14.80
CA SER A 129 3.43 -36.85 -15.21
C SER A 129 3.96 -37.88 -14.21
N ASN A 130 4.54 -38.97 -14.69
CA ASN A 130 5.21 -39.97 -13.84
C ASN A 130 6.65 -39.58 -13.47
N LYS A 131 7.13 -38.42 -13.92
CA LYS A 131 8.52 -38.02 -13.67
C LYS A 131 8.73 -37.73 -12.19
N CYS A 132 9.89 -38.12 -11.68
CA CYS A 132 10.29 -37.98 -10.29
C CYS A 132 10.21 -36.51 -9.86
N GLY A 133 9.88 -36.30 -8.58
CA GLY A 133 9.97 -35.00 -7.95
C GLY A 133 9.04 -34.88 -6.75
N PRO A 134 9.42 -34.12 -5.71
CA PRO A 134 8.55 -33.83 -4.57
C PRO A 134 7.45 -32.84 -4.96
N GLU A 135 7.72 -32.00 -5.96
CA GLU A 135 6.79 -30.99 -6.47
C GLU A 135 6.58 -31.16 -7.97
N CYS A 136 5.45 -30.63 -8.47
CA CYS A 136 5.18 -30.61 -9.89
C CYS A 136 6.26 -29.81 -10.66
N ARG A 137 6.81 -30.40 -11.71
CA ARG A 137 7.81 -29.75 -12.58
C ARG A 137 7.22 -28.63 -13.43
N CYS A 138 5.91 -28.61 -13.69
CA CYS A 138 5.27 -27.58 -14.52
C CYS A 138 5.47 -26.17 -13.94
N ASN A 139 6.04 -25.27 -14.74
CA ASN A 139 6.35 -23.87 -14.38
C ASN A 139 7.25 -23.72 -13.13
N ARG A 140 8.03 -24.75 -12.80
CA ARG A 140 8.93 -24.71 -11.64
C ARG A 140 10.13 -23.79 -11.90
N LYS A 141 10.60 -23.13 -10.84
CA LYS A 141 11.67 -22.11 -10.87
C LYS A 141 13.07 -22.61 -10.56
N TRP A 142 13.21 -23.88 -10.24
CA TRP A 142 14.46 -24.48 -9.80
C TRP A 142 14.63 -25.86 -10.44
N VAL A 143 15.88 -26.32 -10.48
CA VAL A 143 16.30 -27.66 -10.89
C VAL A 143 17.41 -28.11 -9.93
N TYR A 144 17.59 -29.42 -9.77
CA TYR A 144 18.73 -29.96 -9.04
C TYR A 144 20.00 -29.83 -9.89
N ASP A 145 21.12 -29.50 -9.25
CA ASP A 145 22.42 -29.41 -9.92
C ASP A 145 23.16 -30.75 -9.86
N THR A 146 23.21 -31.38 -8.69
CA THR A 146 23.82 -32.71 -8.48
C THR A 146 22.99 -33.54 -7.51
N ILE A 147 23.11 -34.86 -7.63
CA ILE A 147 22.59 -35.84 -6.68
C ILE A 147 23.79 -36.61 -6.15
N GLU A 148 24.00 -36.54 -4.84
CA GLU A 148 25.17 -37.10 -4.16
C GLU A 148 24.75 -38.08 -3.06
N THR A 149 25.60 -39.07 -2.78
CA THR A 149 25.45 -39.94 -1.61
C THR A 149 25.87 -39.22 -0.34
N GLU A 150 25.56 -39.81 0.82
CA GLU A 150 26.02 -39.31 2.14
C GLU A 150 27.56 -39.21 2.21
N ASP A 151 28.27 -40.10 1.51
CA ASP A 151 29.74 -40.09 1.38
C ASP A 151 30.29 -39.03 0.40
N GLY A 152 29.44 -38.24 -0.26
CA GLY A 152 29.83 -37.22 -1.24
C GLY A 152 30.13 -37.73 -2.65
N ASN A 153 29.76 -38.97 -2.99
CA ASN A 153 29.90 -39.49 -4.35
C ASN A 153 28.74 -38.98 -5.23
N VAL A 154 29.08 -38.37 -6.37
CA VAL A 154 28.09 -37.88 -7.34
C VAL A 154 27.45 -39.06 -8.09
N ILE A 155 26.14 -39.22 -7.92
CA ILE A 155 25.33 -40.22 -8.63
C ILE A 155 24.97 -39.70 -10.02
N ASN A 156 24.31 -38.54 -10.07
CA ASN A 156 23.92 -37.87 -11.31
C ASN A 156 24.18 -36.37 -11.20
N ALA A 157 24.52 -35.73 -12.32
CA ALA A 157 24.77 -34.30 -12.41
C ALA A 157 23.96 -33.68 -13.55
N PHE A 158 23.65 -32.39 -13.41
CA PHE A 158 22.93 -31.64 -14.41
C PHE A 158 23.74 -31.60 -15.72
N PRO A 159 23.15 -32.03 -16.85
CA PRO A 159 23.92 -32.34 -18.06
C PRO A 159 24.24 -31.11 -18.93
N PHE A 160 23.93 -29.90 -18.47
CA PHE A 160 24.21 -28.67 -19.21
C PHE A 160 25.16 -27.81 -18.40
N HIS A 161 26.26 -27.38 -19.02
CA HIS A 161 27.16 -26.41 -18.43
C HIS A 161 26.41 -25.09 -18.25
N THR A 162 26.25 -24.65 -17.01
CA THR A 162 25.95 -23.26 -16.71
C THR A 162 27.25 -22.50 -16.90
N ASP A 163 27.53 -22.05 -18.13
CA ASP A 163 28.63 -21.11 -18.33
C ASP A 163 28.34 -19.84 -17.50
N PRO A 164 29.33 -19.34 -16.74
CA PRO A 164 29.18 -18.20 -15.83
C PRO A 164 28.94 -16.86 -16.55
#